data_AF-A0A3M7QCQ9-F1
#
_entry.id   AF-A0A3M7QCQ9-F1
#
_cell.length_a   1.000
_cell.length_b   1.000
_cell.length_c   1.000
_cell.angle_alpha   90.00
_cell.angle_beta   90.00
_cell.angle_gamma   90.00
#
_symmetry.space_group_name_H-M   'P 1'
#
loop_
_entity.id
_entity.type
_entity.pdbx_description
1 polymer ?
#
loop_
_entity_poly.entity_id
_entity_poly.type
_entity_poly.pdbx_seq_one_letter_code
_entity_poly.pdbx_strand_id
1 'polypeptide(L)'
;LTLVVRNIACFLEQLVPAYFADCVLRIVNRRPIFVKIQKKLQKALHVLETFTRMHLEFSTDNYLMLLNEMSSNDSQDFKFDTRNLEWEKYTENYFLGIKKFLLKEDMSKLDNYRAKLKLMRNIIRSIFYLAMVAFFLSRFPAFKEYMKTFVRLVLLRRNLMSVKTQKFLSLNYKVLILV
;
A
#
# COMPACT_ATOMS: atom_id res chain seq x y z
N LEU A 1 -9.83 11.27 -27.64
CA LEU A 1 -8.92 10.09 -27.64
C LEU A 1 -7.99 10.09 -26.42
N THR A 2 -7.22 11.14 -26.16
CA THR A 2 -6.31 11.23 -24.99
C THR A 2 -6.99 11.08 -23.62
N LEU A 3 -8.17 11.68 -23.44
CA LEU A 3 -8.97 11.54 -22.20
C LEU A 3 -9.47 10.11 -21.97
N VAL A 4 -9.90 9.43 -23.04
CA VAL A 4 -10.41 8.05 -22.98
C VAL A 4 -9.27 7.08 -22.66
N VAL A 5 -8.12 7.23 -23.33
CA VAL A 5 -6.91 6.44 -23.06
C VAL A 5 -6.43 6.66 -21.63
N ARG A 6 -6.42 7.91 -21.13
CA ARG A 6 -6.05 8.23 -19.75
C ARG A 6 -7.01 7.59 -18.74
N ASN A 7 -8.31 7.61 -19.02
CA ASN A 7 -9.30 7.00 -18.13
C ASN A 7 -9.20 5.48 -18.10
N ILE A 8 -8.95 4.83 -19.24
CA ILE A 8 -8.76 3.38 -19.33
C ILE A 8 -7.46 2.97 -18.62
N ALA A 9 -6.35 3.70 -18.85
CA ALA A 9 -5.09 3.43 -18.18
C ALA A 9 -5.20 3.57 -16.66
N CYS A 10 -5.82 4.67 -16.19
CA CYS A 10 -6.08 4.89 -14.77
C CYS A 10 -6.99 3.80 -14.17
N PHE A 11 -8.02 3.37 -14.90
CA PHE A 11 -8.87 2.26 -14.49
C PHE A 11 -8.10 0.94 -14.36
N LEU A 12 -7.28 0.60 -15.35
CA LEU A 12 -6.48 -0.63 -15.35
C LEU A 12 -5.46 -0.64 -14.21
N GLU A 13 -4.75 0.47 -14.00
CA GLU A 13 -3.74 0.60 -12.93
C GLU A 13 -4.34 0.57 -11.52
N GLN A 14 -5.61 0.99 -11.37
CA GLN A 14 -6.22 1.13 -10.05
C GLN A 14 -7.17 -0.01 -9.68
N LEU A 15 -8.03 -0.46 -10.61
CA LEU A 15 -9.01 -1.50 -10.32
C LEU A 15 -8.47 -2.91 -10.47
N VAL A 16 -7.61 -3.18 -11.46
CA VAL A 16 -7.07 -4.54 -11.66
C VAL A 16 -6.27 -4.99 -10.43
N PRO A 17 -5.36 -4.18 -9.86
CA PRO A 17 -4.66 -4.56 -8.63
C PRO A 17 -5.59 -4.70 -7.43
N ALA A 18 -6.63 -3.87 -7.33
CA ALA A 18 -7.60 -3.96 -6.23
C ALA A 18 -8.40 -5.27 -6.27
N TYR A 19 -8.85 -5.69 -7.46
CA TYR A 19 -9.51 -6.98 -7.64
C TYR A 19 -8.55 -8.15 -7.40
N PHE A 20 -7.30 -8.06 -7.89
CA PHE A 20 -6.29 -9.08 -7.65
C PHE A 20 -5.99 -9.23 -6.15
N ALA A 21 -5.79 -8.13 -5.43
CA ALA A 21 -5.56 -8.13 -3.99
C ALA A 21 -6.76 -8.71 -3.21
N ASP A 22 -7.98 -8.37 -3.61
CA ASP A 22 -9.19 -8.95 -3.02
C ASP A 22 -9.35 -10.45 -3.31
N CYS A 23 -8.92 -10.93 -4.48
CA CYS A 23 -8.85 -12.37 -4.79
C CYS A 23 -7.83 -13.08 -3.89
N VAL A 24 -6.63 -12.51 -3.70
CA VAL A 24 -5.62 -13.04 -2.77
C VAL A 24 -6.18 -13.09 -1.35
N LEU A 25 -6.86 -12.04 -0.89
CA LEU A 25 -7.51 -12.04 0.43
C LEU A 25 -8.54 -13.16 0.55
N ARG A 26 -9.38 -13.41 -0.48
CA ARG A 26 -10.34 -14.52 -0.48
C ARG A 26 -9.64 -15.89 -0.39
N ILE A 27 -8.53 -16.08 -1.09
CA ILE A 27 -7.72 -17.33 -1.01
C ILE A 27 -7.17 -17.53 0.41
N VAL A 28 -6.78 -16.45 1.09
CA VAL A 28 -6.31 -16.47 2.49
C VAL A 28 -7.48 -16.44 3.49
N ASN A 29 -8.71 -16.63 3.01
CA ASN A 29 -9.95 -16.62 3.80
C ASN A 29 -10.16 -15.32 4.61
N ARG A 30 -9.69 -14.19 4.05
CA ARG A 30 -9.88 -12.83 4.56
C ARG A 30 -10.95 -12.10 3.74
N ARG A 31 -11.60 -11.13 4.36
CA ARG A 31 -12.66 -10.34 3.70
C ARG A 31 -12.04 -9.39 2.67
N PRO A 32 -12.55 -9.35 1.42
CA PRO A 32 -12.10 -8.41 0.40
C PRO A 32 -12.51 -6.97 0.76
N ILE A 33 -11.57 -6.03 0.67
CA ILE A 33 -11.74 -4.62 1.06
C ILE A 33 -11.23 -3.62 0.02
N PHE A 34 -10.28 -4.01 -0.84
CA PHE A 34 -9.55 -3.08 -1.69
C PHE A 34 -10.44 -2.45 -2.76
N VAL A 35 -11.36 -3.21 -3.36
CA VAL A 35 -12.31 -2.66 -4.36
C VAL A 35 -13.25 -1.63 -3.72
N LYS A 36 -13.65 -1.84 -2.46
CA LYS A 36 -14.50 -0.88 -1.73
C LYS A 36 -13.76 0.43 -1.47
N ILE A 37 -12.48 0.35 -1.10
CA ILE A 37 -11.62 1.51 -0.88
C ILE A 37 -11.44 2.27 -2.21
N GLN A 38 -11.14 1.55 -3.29
CA GLN A 38 -10.93 2.16 -4.60
C GLN A 38 -12.16 2.92 -5.10
N LYS A 39 -13.36 2.35 -4.93
CA LYS A 39 -14.62 3.03 -5.27
C LYS A 39 -14.85 4.33 -4.48
N LYS A 40 -14.51 4.34 -3.19
CA LYS A 40 -14.61 5.56 -2.36
C LYS A 40 -13.62 6.62 -2.84
N LEU A 41 -12.38 6.21 -3.13
CA LEU A 41 -11.33 7.10 -3.63
C LEU A 41 -11.72 7.73 -4.96
N GLN A 42 -12.23 6.94 -5.92
CA GLN A 42 -12.68 7.45 -7.21
C GLN A 42 -13.81 8.49 -7.07
N LYS A 43 -14.77 8.27 -6.17
CA LYS A 43 -15.81 9.27 -5.89
C LYS A 43 -15.21 10.56 -5.33
N ALA A 44 -14.29 10.47 -4.38
CA ALA A 44 -13.62 11.64 -3.82
C ALA A 44 -12.81 12.41 -4.87
N LEU A 45 -12.08 11.69 -5.73
CA LEU A 45 -11.32 12.27 -6.83
C LEU A 45 -12.22 12.96 -7.85
N HIS A 46 -13.39 12.39 -8.17
CA HIS A 46 -14.34 13.02 -9.09
C HIS A 46 -14.87 14.35 -8.55
N VAL A 47 -15.17 14.41 -7.24
CA VAL A 47 -15.56 15.67 -6.59
C VAL A 47 -14.40 16.67 -6.62
N LEU A 48 -13.20 16.22 -6.29
CA LEU A 48 -11.99 17.05 -6.26
C LEU A 48 -11.63 17.61 -7.64
N GLU A 49 -11.81 16.82 -8.70
CA GLU A 49 -11.55 17.20 -10.09
C GLU A 49 -12.30 18.48 -10.49
N THR A 50 -13.55 18.63 -10.05
CA THR A 50 -14.34 19.85 -10.27
C THR A 50 -13.71 21.05 -9.59
N PHE A 51 -13.29 20.90 -8.33
CA PHE A 51 -12.64 21.97 -7.58
C PHE A 51 -11.28 22.36 -8.15
N THR A 52 -10.47 21.38 -8.54
CA THR A 52 -9.12 21.64 -9.07
C THR A 52 -9.14 22.21 -10.50
N ARG A 53 -10.20 21.96 -11.27
CA ARG A 53 -10.35 22.53 -12.62
C ARG A 53 -10.96 23.92 -12.64
N MET A 54 -11.65 24.30 -11.57
CA MET A 54 -12.15 25.65 -11.43
C MET A 54 -10.97 26.59 -11.19
N HIS A 55 -10.75 27.54 -12.10
CA HIS A 55 -9.83 28.64 -11.85
C HIS A 55 -10.53 29.60 -10.91
N LEU A 56 -10.05 29.67 -9.67
CA LEU A 56 -10.48 30.69 -8.73
C LEU A 56 -9.54 31.88 -8.89
N GLU A 57 -10.02 32.94 -9.53
CA GLU A 57 -9.34 34.23 -9.51
C GLU A 57 -9.62 34.90 -8.17
N PHE A 58 -8.62 34.91 -7.30
CA PHE A 58 -8.68 35.63 -6.03
C PHE A 58 -8.04 37.00 -6.24
N SER A 59 -8.82 38.09 -6.22
CA SER A 59 -8.27 39.44 -6.12
C SER A 59 -7.67 39.63 -4.72
N THR A 60 -6.43 40.09 -4.68
CA THR A 60 -5.66 40.36 -3.46
C THR A 60 -5.57 41.86 -3.14
N ASP A 61 -6.26 42.72 -3.90
CA ASP A 61 -6.11 44.17 -3.80
C ASP A 61 -6.53 44.69 -2.42
N ASN A 62 -7.68 44.23 -1.92
CA ASN A 62 -8.16 44.59 -0.58
C ASN A 62 -7.25 44.05 0.53
N TYR A 63 -6.66 42.88 0.33
CA TYR A 63 -5.72 42.28 1.30
C TYR A 63 -4.43 43.10 1.40
N LEU A 64 -3.89 43.54 0.26
CA LEU A 64 -2.69 44.38 0.22
C LEU A 64 -2.96 45.78 0.78
N MET A 65 -4.12 46.37 0.47
CA MET A 65 -4.53 47.66 1.03
C MET A 65 -4.64 47.60 2.55
N LEU A 66 -5.30 46.57 3.09
CA LEU A 66 -5.44 46.38 4.53
C LEU A 66 -4.09 46.17 5.22
N LEU A 67 -3.16 45.43 4.61
CA LEU A 67 -1.81 45.24 5.15
C LEU A 67 -1.02 46.56 5.23
N ASN A 68 -1.21 47.44 4.24
CA ASN A 68 -0.48 48.72 4.18
C ASN A 68 -1.06 49.78 5.12
N GLU A 69 -2.37 49.75 5.38
CA GLU A 69 -3.04 50.69 6.29
C GLU A 69 -2.95 50.27 7.76
N MET A 70 -2.47 49.05 8.05
CA MET A 70 -2.41 48.52 9.40
C MET A 70 -1.34 49.21 10.26
N SER A 71 -1.73 49.57 11.49
CA SER A 71 -0.79 50.08 12.48
C SER A 71 0.18 48.97 12.94
N SER A 72 1.37 49.37 13.40
CA SER A 72 2.36 48.43 13.92
C SER A 72 1.88 47.65 15.16
N ASN A 73 0.94 48.21 15.94
CA ASN A 73 0.33 47.52 17.08
C ASN A 73 -0.66 46.45 16.60
N ASP A 74 -1.58 46.80 15.70
CA ASP A 74 -2.59 45.86 15.17
C ASP A 74 -1.94 44.72 14.39
N SER A 75 -0.82 44.99 13.71
CA SER A 75 -0.05 43.97 12.99
C SER A 75 0.58 42.93 13.92
N GLN A 76 0.91 43.30 15.17
CA GLN A 76 1.44 42.36 16.15
C GLN A 76 0.34 41.48 16.75
N ASP A 77 -0.83 42.06 17.02
CA ASP A 77 -1.98 41.35 17.58
C ASP A 77 -2.64 40.43 16.52
N PHE A 78 -2.69 40.88 15.27
CA PHE A 78 -3.27 40.15 14.14
C PHE A 78 -2.20 39.88 13.08
N LYS A 79 -1.45 38.78 13.25
CA LYS A 79 -0.47 38.31 12.25
C LYS A 79 -1.17 37.57 11.10
N PHE A 80 -1.69 38.31 10.12
CA PHE A 80 -2.26 37.74 8.90
C PHE A 80 -1.37 37.90 7.65
N ASP A 81 -0.15 38.44 7.79
CA ASP A 81 0.81 38.47 6.69
C ASP A 81 1.34 37.05 6.39
N THR A 82 0.85 36.46 5.31
CA THR A 82 1.21 35.11 4.87
C THR A 82 2.63 35.03 4.27
N ARG A 83 3.28 36.17 3.98
CA ARG A 83 4.65 36.19 3.42
C ARG A 83 5.70 35.75 4.43
N ASN A 84 5.44 36.02 5.72
CA ASN A 84 6.32 35.64 6.82
C ASN A 84 6.07 34.22 7.33
N LEU A 85 5.15 33.47 6.69
CA LEU A 85 4.78 32.12 7.10
C LEU A 85 5.78 31.10 6.57
N GLU A 86 6.31 30.27 7.47
CA GLU A 86 7.08 29.09 7.10
C GLU A 86 6.13 27.99 6.59
N TRP A 87 5.87 27.98 5.28
CA TRP A 87 4.88 27.10 4.65
C TRP A 87 5.10 25.62 4.92
N GLU A 88 6.35 25.17 5.02
CA GLU A 88 6.68 23.77 5.32
C GLU A 88 6.15 23.36 6.69
N LYS A 89 6.49 24.13 7.72
CA LYS A 89 6.07 23.89 9.10
C LYS A 89 4.58 24.06 9.29
N TYR A 90 3.98 25.06 8.64
CA TYR A 90 2.53 25.25 8.66
C TYR A 90 1.82 24.03 8.07
N THR A 91 2.26 23.57 6.89
CA THR A 91 1.66 22.44 6.20
C THR A 91 1.81 21.14 6.99
N GLU A 92 2.97 20.93 7.63
CA GLU A 92 3.18 19.79 8.53
C GLU A 92 2.20 19.80 9.70
N ASN A 93 2.09 20.94 10.40
CA ASN A 93 1.17 21.10 11.52
C ASN A 93 -0.30 20.95 11.09
N TYR A 94 -0.65 21.46 9.91
CA TYR A 94 -1.97 21.31 9.33
C TYR A 94 -2.34 19.84 9.11
N PHE A 95 -1.46 19.06 8.48
CA PHE A 95 -1.68 17.62 8.28
C PHE A 95 -1.70 16.82 9.58
N LEU A 96 -0.87 17.20 10.56
CA LEU A 96 -0.92 16.60 11.90
C LEU A 96 -2.26 16.90 12.60
N GLY A 97 -2.77 18.13 12.46
CA GLY A 97 -4.08 18.53 12.96
C GLY A 97 -5.21 17.72 12.33
N ILE A 98 -5.20 17.56 11.00
CA ILE A 98 -6.17 16.71 10.29
C ILE A 98 -6.15 15.28 10.86
N LYS A 99 -4.97 14.68 11.01
CA LYS A 99 -4.86 13.31 11.54
C LYS A 99 -5.43 13.20 12.95
N LYS A 100 -5.07 14.12 13.83
CA LYS A 100 -5.48 14.10 15.24
C LYS A 100 -6.97 14.39 15.43
N PHE A 101 -7.49 15.44 14.79
CA PHE A 101 -8.82 15.96 15.10
C PHE A 101 -9.89 15.48 14.12
N LEU A 102 -9.60 15.47 12.81
CA LEU A 102 -10.59 15.07 11.80
C LEU A 102 -10.66 13.55 11.66
N LEU A 103 -9.49 12.90 11.54
CA LEU A 103 -9.41 11.46 11.37
C LEU A 103 -9.39 10.69 12.70
N LYS A 104 -9.20 11.39 13.82
CA LYS A 104 -9.13 10.81 15.18
C LYS A 104 -8.08 9.68 15.27
N GLU A 105 -6.95 9.84 14.58
CA GLU A 105 -5.85 8.88 14.63
C GLU A 105 -5.12 8.94 15.98
N ASP A 106 -4.71 7.78 16.47
CA ASP A 106 -3.91 7.67 17.69
C ASP A 106 -2.45 8.04 17.39
N MET A 107 -2.10 9.28 17.71
CA MET A 107 -0.78 9.85 17.44
C MET A 107 0.35 9.15 18.22
N SER A 108 0.03 8.42 19.30
CA SER A 108 1.03 7.63 20.05
C SER A 108 1.57 6.45 19.24
N LYS A 109 0.82 5.99 18.24
CA LYS A 109 1.18 4.83 17.39
C LYS A 109 1.90 5.23 16.11
N LEU A 110 2.15 6.51 15.88
CA LEU A 110 2.70 7.01 14.61
C LEU A 110 4.05 6.35 14.28
N ASP A 111 4.93 6.20 15.26
CA ASP A 111 6.24 5.57 15.07
C ASP A 111 6.12 4.06 14.77
N ASN A 112 5.16 3.38 15.39
CA ASN A 112 4.87 1.98 15.09
C ASN A 112 4.35 1.81 13.65
N TYR A 113 3.51 2.72 13.16
CA TYR A 113 3.08 2.73 11.76
C TYR A 113 4.26 2.97 10.81
N ARG A 114 5.15 3.93 11.12
CA ARG A 114 6.37 4.18 10.34
C ARG A 114 7.27 2.94 10.28
N ALA A 115 7.48 2.27 11.41
CA ALA A 115 8.25 1.03 11.48
C ALA A 115 7.63 -0.09 10.64
N LYS A 116 6.30 -0.27 10.72
CA LYS A 116 5.57 -1.27 9.94
C LYS A 116 5.66 -0.99 8.43
N LEU A 117 5.53 0.27 8.01
CA LEU A 117 5.68 0.66 6.60
C LEU A 117 7.12 0.42 6.11
N LYS A 118 8.13 0.72 6.93
CA LYS A 118 9.54 0.44 6.61
C LYS A 118 9.77 -1.06 6.45
N LEU A 119 9.22 -1.89 7.34
CA LEU A 119 9.28 -3.34 7.23
C LEU A 119 8.63 -3.84 5.93
N MET A 120 7.40 -3.39 5.64
CA MET A 120 6.67 -3.78 4.42
C MET A 120 7.45 -3.39 3.15
N ARG A 121 8.01 -2.18 3.12
CA ARG A 121 8.87 -1.72 2.01
C ARG A 121 10.09 -2.61 1.84
N ASN A 122 10.75 -2.99 2.93
CA ASN A 122 11.92 -3.86 2.88
C ASN A 122 11.56 -5.27 2.39
N ILE A 123 10.40 -5.82 2.78
CA ILE A 123 9.89 -7.10 2.29
C ILE A 123 9.60 -7.04 0.80
N ILE A 124 8.90 -6.00 0.32
CA ILE A 124 8.61 -5.83 -1.10
C ILE A 124 9.93 -5.74 -1.90
N ARG A 125 10.89 -4.97 -1.38
CA ARG A 125 12.21 -4.81 -2.01
C ARG A 125 13.00 -6.13 -2.04
N SER A 126 12.96 -6.93 -0.98
CA SER A 126 13.63 -8.23 -0.95
C SER A 126 12.99 -9.23 -1.91
N ILE A 127 11.65 -9.29 -1.97
CA ILE A 127 10.92 -10.11 -2.96
C ILE A 127 11.30 -9.72 -4.38
N PHE A 128 11.38 -8.42 -4.66
CA PHE A 128 11.79 -7.92 -5.98
C PHE A 128 13.21 -8.36 -6.35
N TYR A 129 14.18 -8.22 -5.45
CA TYR A 129 15.55 -8.69 -5.71
C TYR A 129 15.63 -10.21 -5.88
N LEU A 130 14.88 -10.99 -5.09
CA LEU A 130 14.80 -12.45 -5.24
C LEU A 130 14.21 -12.85 -6.58
N ALA A 131 13.13 -12.18 -7.02
CA ALA A 131 12.51 -12.41 -8.32
C ALA A 131 13.47 -12.09 -9.47
N MET A 132 14.24 -10.99 -9.35
CA MET A 132 15.25 -10.61 -10.32
C MET A 132 16.35 -11.67 -10.43
N VAL A 133 16.90 -12.13 -9.31
CA VAL A 133 17.92 -13.20 -9.28
C VAL A 133 17.35 -14.49 -9.89
N ALA A 134 16.14 -14.90 -9.50
CA ALA A 134 15.49 -16.08 -10.05
C ALA A 134 15.29 -15.97 -11.58
N PHE A 135 14.90 -14.80 -12.07
CA PHE A 135 14.78 -14.53 -13.50
C PHE A 135 16.11 -14.69 -14.24
N PHE A 136 17.21 -14.14 -13.70
CA PHE A 136 18.54 -14.32 -14.28
C PHE A 136 19.00 -15.78 -14.27
N LEU A 137 18.86 -16.48 -13.14
CA LEU A 137 19.21 -17.90 -13.02
C LEU A 137 18.40 -18.77 -13.98
N SER A 138 17.13 -18.42 -14.24
CA SER A 138 16.27 -19.14 -15.19
C SER A 138 16.75 -19.06 -16.65
N ARG A 139 17.65 -18.13 -16.99
CA ARG A 139 18.25 -18.05 -18.34
C ARG A 139 19.28 -19.14 -18.58
N PHE A 140 19.87 -19.73 -17.53
CA PHE A 140 20.86 -20.78 -17.66
C PHE A 140 20.19 -22.15 -17.78
N PRO A 141 20.40 -22.90 -18.88
CA PRO A 141 19.74 -24.19 -19.11
C PRO A 141 20.18 -25.27 -18.10
N ALA A 142 21.46 -25.27 -17.69
CA ALA A 142 21.98 -26.18 -16.68
C ALA A 142 21.28 -26.01 -15.31
N PHE A 143 20.95 -24.77 -14.93
CA PHE A 143 20.21 -24.49 -13.70
C PHE A 143 18.77 -24.98 -13.76
N LYS A 144 18.11 -24.86 -14.91
CA LYS A 144 16.74 -25.40 -15.13
C LYS A 144 16.69 -26.92 -14.94
N GLU A 145 17.64 -27.66 -15.53
CA GLU A 145 17.70 -29.12 -15.39
C GLU A 145 18.02 -29.55 -13.95
N TYR A 146 18.94 -28.84 -13.28
CA TYR A 146 19.21 -29.06 -11.85
C TYR A 146 17.96 -28.82 -10.98
N MET A 147 17.23 -27.72 -11.21
CA MET A 147 16.02 -27.44 -10.44
C MET A 147 14.92 -28.49 -10.67
N LYS A 148 14.80 -29.02 -11.89
CA LYS A 148 13.84 -30.08 -12.22
C LYS A 148 14.14 -31.40 -11.53
N THR A 149 15.42 -31.80 -11.47
CA THR A 149 15.84 -33.01 -10.73
C THR A 149 15.66 -32.84 -9.23
N PHE A 150 16.01 -31.67 -8.68
CA PHE A 150 15.80 -31.35 -7.27
C PHE A 150 14.32 -31.42 -6.87
N VAL A 151 13.42 -30.80 -7.63
CA VAL A 151 11.97 -30.87 -7.35
C VAL A 151 11.45 -32.31 -7.41
N ARG A 152 11.91 -33.13 -8.37
CA ARG A 152 11.58 -34.57 -8.40
C ARG A 152 12.02 -35.28 -7.12
N LEU A 153 13.24 -35.03 -6.64
CA LEU A 153 13.74 -35.65 -5.42
C LEU A 153 12.94 -35.24 -4.17
N VAL A 154 12.55 -33.97 -4.07
CA VAL A 154 11.70 -33.47 -2.97
C VAL A 154 10.31 -34.11 -2.99
N LEU A 155 9.68 -34.21 -4.17
CA LEU A 155 8.38 -34.86 -4.34
C LEU A 155 8.44 -36.36 -4.03
N LEU A 156 9.50 -37.05 -4.48
CA LEU A 156 9.75 -38.46 -4.17
C LEU A 156 9.91 -38.68 -2.66
N ARG A 157 10.67 -37.82 -1.98
CA ARG A 157 10.83 -37.87 -0.51
C ARG A 157 9.49 -37.68 0.21
N ARG A 158 8.64 -36.75 -0.24
CA ARG A 158 7.30 -36.53 0.35
C ARG A 158 6.40 -37.76 0.20
N ASN A 159 6.41 -38.39 -0.98
CA ASN A 159 5.63 -39.61 -1.23
C ASN A 159 6.14 -40.80 -0.41
N LEU A 160 7.47 -40.98 -0.33
CA LEU A 160 8.08 -42.04 0.50
C LEU A 160 7.77 -41.87 1.99
N MET A 161 7.76 -40.64 2.50
CA MET A 161 7.37 -40.34 3.89
C MET A 161 5.91 -40.71 4.14
N SER A 162 4.99 -40.38 3.22
CA SER A 162 3.57 -40.75 3.31
C SER A 162 3.32 -42.26 3.29
N VAL A 163 4.08 -43.01 2.49
CA VAL A 163 3.96 -44.48 2.42
C VAL A 163 4.53 -45.14 3.67
N LYS A 164 5.65 -44.64 4.20
CA LYS A 164 6.24 -45.14 5.45
C LYS A 164 5.31 -44.91 6.65
N THR A 165 4.68 -43.74 6.76
CA THR A 165 3.71 -43.46 7.84
C THR A 165 2.46 -44.32 7.72
N GLN A 166 1.92 -44.55 6.51
CA GLN A 166 0.81 -45.48 6.30
C GLN A 166 1.18 -46.93 6.67
N LYS A 167 2.37 -47.39 6.27
CA LYS A 167 2.84 -48.75 6.59
C LYS A 167 3.08 -48.93 8.10
N PHE A 168 3.64 -47.92 8.77
CA PHE A 168 3.82 -47.91 10.23
C PHE A 168 2.48 -47.96 10.99
N LEU A 169 1.49 -47.17 10.57
CA LEU A 169 0.13 -47.23 11.12
C LEU A 169 -0.52 -48.60 10.94
N SER A 170 -0.34 -49.23 9.77
CA SER A 170 -0.88 -50.56 9.48
C SER A 170 -0.20 -51.69 10.27
N LEU A 171 1.09 -51.56 10.58
CA LEU A 171 1.83 -52.52 11.40
C LEU A 171 1.42 -52.42 12.87
N ASN A 172 1.33 -51.21 13.42
CA ASN A 172 0.94 -51.01 14.81
C ASN A 172 -0.51 -51.46 15.07
N TYR A 173 -1.42 -51.22 14.13
CA TYR A 173 -2.79 -51.74 14.24
C TYR A 173 -2.85 -53.28 14.24
N LYS A 174 -2.00 -53.95 13.45
CA LYS A 174 -1.91 -55.42 13.45
C LYS A 174 -1.34 -55.99 14.75
N VAL A 175 -0.35 -55.32 15.35
CA VAL A 175 0.24 -55.75 16.64
C VAL A 175 -0.77 -55.56 17.78
N LEU A 176 -1.55 -54.47 17.78
CA LEU A 176 -2.57 -54.21 18.81
C LEU A 176 -3.74 -55.22 18.78
N ILE A 177 -4.04 -55.84 17.65
CA ILE A 177 -5.11 -56.85 17.51
C ILE A 177 -4.60 -58.26 17.89
N LEU A 178 -3.29 -58.48 17.91
CA LEU A 178 -2.67 -59.77 18.21
C LEU A 178 -2.20 -59.91 19.68
N VAL A 179 -2.37 -58.88 20.50
CA VAL A 179 -2.15 -58.87 21.97
C VAL A 179 -3.52 -58.80 22.65
#